data_AF-A0A920FIB1-F1
#
_entry.id   AF-A0A920FIB1-F1
#
_cell.length_a   1.000
_cell.length_b   1.000
_cell.length_c   1.000
_cell.angle_alpha   90.00
_cell.angle_beta   90.00
_cell.angle_gamma   90.00
#
_symmetry.space_group_name_H-M   'P 1'
#
loop_
_entity.id
_entity.type
_entity.pdbx_description
1 polymer ?
#
loop_
_entity_poly.entity_id
_entity_poly.type
_entity_poly.pdbx_seq_one_letter_code
_entity_poly.pdbx_strand_id
1 'polypeptide(L)' 'MKNKITSLFNIKYPIIQAGMIWCSGWELASAVSNAGGLGIIGSGSMYPDILRIIFKNVRKTRMLPLPLIYPCCIQMQKII' A
#
# COMPACT_ATOMS: atom_id res chain seq x y z
N MET A 1 -11.36 -6.89 -18.88
CA MET A 1 -11.68 -8.25 -18.40
C MET A 1 -11.96 -8.16 -16.90
N LYS A 2 -13.19 -8.43 -16.45
CA LYS A 2 -13.55 -8.39 -15.01
C LYS A 2 -13.37 -9.78 -14.40
N ASN A 3 -12.64 -9.86 -13.29
CA ASN A 3 -12.47 -11.07 -12.47
C ASN A 3 -12.71 -10.75 -10.98
N LYS A 4 -12.66 -11.78 -10.12
CA LYS A 4 -12.88 -11.65 -8.67
C LYS A 4 -11.97 -10.59 -8.03
N ILE A 5 -10.69 -10.54 -8.41
CA ILE A 5 -9.69 -9.60 -7.87
C ILE A 5 -10.02 -8.15 -8.27
N THR A 6 -10.26 -7.90 -9.56
CA THR A 6 -10.62 -6.56 -10.06
C THR A 6 -11.92 -6.04 -9.43
N SER A 7 -12.86 -6.93 -9.13
CA SER A 7 -14.15 -6.57 -8.50
C SER A 7 -13.99 -6.32 -7.00
N LEU A 8 -13.18 -7.12 -6.31
CA LEU A 8 -12.91 -6.98 -4.87
C LEU A 8 -12.16 -5.67 -4.56
N PHE A 9 -11.18 -5.31 -5.38
CA PHE A 9 -10.32 -4.15 -5.15
C PHE A 9 -10.70 -2.92 -5.98
N ASN A 10 -11.73 -3.02 -6.84
CA ASN A 10 -12.16 -1.96 -7.74
C ASN A 10 -11.02 -1.40 -8.62
N ILE A 11 -10.24 -2.31 -9.23
CA ILE A 11 -9.10 -2.00 -10.10
C ILE A 11 -9.39 -2.43 -11.54
N LYS A 12 -8.75 -1.77 -12.52
CA LYS A 12 -8.95 -2.02 -13.95
C LYS A 12 -8.23 -3.27 -14.43
N TYR A 13 -7.03 -3.49 -13.92
CA TYR A 13 -6.16 -4.59 -14.29
C TYR A 13 -5.92 -5.51 -13.10
N PRO A 14 -5.94 -6.84 -13.27
CA PRO A 14 -5.63 -7.80 -12.21
C PRO A 14 -4.11 -7.87 -11.96
N ILE A 15 -3.45 -6.73 -11.88
CA ILE A 15 -2.00 -6.59 -11.66
C ILE A 15 -1.81 -6.01 -10.27
N ILE A 16 -1.00 -6.69 -9.47
CA ILE A 16 -0.70 -6.32 -8.09
C ILE A 16 0.80 -6.09 -7.99
N GLN A 17 1.21 -4.90 -7.57
CA GLN A 17 2.61 -4.63 -7.29
C GLN A 17 2.95 -5.12 -5.87
N ALA A 18 3.93 -6.02 -5.74
CA ALA A 18 4.31 -6.57 -4.43
C ALA A 18 4.93 -5.48 -3.53
N GLY A 19 4.45 -5.35 -2.28
CA GLY A 19 5.02 -4.43 -1.30
C GLY A 19 6.46 -4.83 -0.95
N MET A 20 7.42 -3.97 -1.32
CA MET A 20 8.85 -4.16 -1.08
C MET A 20 9.32 -3.08 -0.12
N ILE A 21 9.79 -3.49 1.06
CA ILE A 21 10.31 -2.56 2.06
C ILE A 21 11.44 -1.73 1.43
N TRP A 22 11.40 -0.41 1.61
CA TRP A 22 12.37 0.56 1.04
C TRP A 22 12.43 0.71 -0.49
N CYS A 23 11.83 -0.20 -1.28
CA CYS A 23 11.76 -0.09 -2.74
C CYS A 23 10.38 0.36 -3.26
N SER A 24 9.29 -0.03 -2.60
CA SER A 24 7.94 0.38 -2.98
C SER A 24 7.49 1.58 -2.17
N GLY A 25 8.07 2.74 -2.48
CA GLY A 25 7.63 4.02 -1.95
C GLY A 25 6.22 4.42 -2.41
N TRP A 26 5.76 5.56 -1.91
CA TRP A 26 4.44 6.10 -2.23
C TRP A 26 4.26 6.44 -3.72
N GLU A 27 5.33 6.81 -4.41
CA GLU A 27 5.34 7.15 -5.83
C GLU A 27 5.04 5.92 -6.69
N LEU A 28 5.75 4.80 -6.45
CA LEU A 28 5.55 3.56 -7.21
C LEU A 28 4.14 3.01 -6.99
N ALA A 29 3.72 2.92 -5.74
CA ALA A 29 2.36 2.45 -5.43
C ALA A 29 1.32 3.36 -6.09
N SER A 30 1.51 4.69 -6.07
CA SER A 30 0.58 5.65 -6.67
C SER A 30 0.55 5.54 -8.19
N ALA A 31 1.70 5.36 -8.83
CA ALA A 31 1.79 5.14 -10.26
C ALA A 31 1.02 3.89 -10.69
N VAL A 32 1.19 2.77 -9.97
CA VAL A 32 0.49 1.50 -10.26
C VAL A 32 -1.02 1.65 -10.06
N SER A 33 -1.45 2.27 -8.96
CA SER A 33 -2.88 2.53 -8.71
C SER A 33 -3.50 3.45 -9.75
N ASN A 34 -2.79 4.51 -10.16
CA ASN A 34 -3.27 5.45 -11.18
C ASN A 34 -3.32 4.80 -12.57
N ALA A 35 -2.40 3.88 -12.88
CA ALA A 35 -2.45 3.07 -14.09
C ALA A 35 -3.61 2.04 -14.06
N GLY A 36 -4.26 1.84 -12.92
CA GLY A 36 -5.42 0.96 -12.76
C GLY A 36 -5.09 -0.45 -12.25
N GLY A 37 -3.89 -0.67 -11.72
CA GLY A 37 -3.54 -1.86 -10.92
C GLY A 37 -3.72 -1.63 -9.42
N LEU A 38 -3.25 -2.57 -8.61
CA LEU A 38 -3.19 -2.44 -7.15
C LEU A 38 -1.75 -2.13 -6.72
N GLY A 39 -1.49 -0.87 -6.36
CA GLY A 39 -0.20 -0.43 -5.79
C GLY A 39 -0.18 -0.62 -4.29
N ILE A 40 0.93 -1.17 -3.77
CA ILE A 40 1.11 -1.55 -2.38
C ILE A 40 2.41 -0.99 -1.83
N ILE A 41 2.31 -0.37 -0.66
CA ILE A 41 3.45 0.17 0.08
C ILE A 41 3.91 -0.85 1.12
N GLY A 42 5.19 -1.23 1.05
CA GLY A 42 5.84 -2.10 2.02
C GLY A 42 6.23 -1.34 3.29
N SER A 43 5.30 -1.16 4.23
CA SER A 43 5.56 -0.43 5.48
C SER A 43 6.23 -1.27 6.57
N GLY A 44 6.93 -2.34 6.20
CA GLY A 44 7.23 -3.42 7.13
C GLY A 44 8.16 -3.09 8.29
N SER A 45 9.16 -2.26 8.04
CA SER A 45 10.08 -1.74 9.06
C SER A 45 10.01 -0.22 9.17
N MET A 46 8.93 0.39 8.67
CA MET A 46 8.76 1.83 8.70
C MET A 46 8.30 2.32 10.08
N TYR A 47 8.85 3.45 10.53
CA TYR A 47 8.34 4.13 11.71
C TYR A 47 6.98 4.80 11.44
N PRO A 48 6.11 4.95 12.46
CA PRO A 48 4.78 5.56 12.30
C PRO A 48 4.79 6.96 11.68
N ASP A 49 5.82 7.76 11.98
CA ASP A 49 5.91 9.13 11.46
C ASP A 49 6.16 9.15 9.95
N ILE A 50 6.98 8.23 9.45
CA ILE A 50 7.22 8.06 8.02
C ILE A 50 5.94 7.55 7.33
N LEU A 51 5.21 6.65 8.00
CA LEU A 51 3.91 6.19 7.50
C LEU A 51 2.90 7.32 7.33
N ARG A 52 2.84 8.27 8.28
CA ARG A 52 1.98 9.47 8.17
C ARG A 52 2.36 10.37 7.01
N ILE A 53 3.66 10.55 6.75
CA ILE A 53 4.15 11.34 5.62
C ILE A 53 3.72 10.70 4.30
N ILE A 54 3.89 9.38 4.19
CA ILE A 54 3.42 8.61 3.03
C ILE A 54 1.91 8.77 2.86
N PHE A 55 1.13 8.65 3.94
CA PHE A 55 -0.32 8.76 3.89
C PHE A 55 -0.79 10.13 3.37
N LYS A 56 -0.09 11.22 3.74
CA LYS A 56 -0.39 12.56 3.21
C LYS A 56 -0.18 12.68 1.70
N ASN A 57 0.80 11.96 1.16
CA ASN A 57 1.18 12.05 -0.26
C ASN A 57 0.42 11.06 -1.15
N VAL A 58 -0.27 10.09 -0.55
CA VAL A 58 -1.01 9.03 -1.23
C VAL A 58 -2.51 9.33 -1.20
N ARG A 59 -3.16 9.35 -2.38
CA ARG A 59 -4.65 9.50 -2.45
C ARG A 59 -5.41 8.25 -2.90
N LYS A 60 -4.74 7.27 -3.56
CA LYS A 60 -5.40 6.13 -4.24
C LYS A 60 -4.68 4.79 -4.09
N THR A 61 -3.73 4.66 -3.17
CA THR A 61 -3.01 3.40 -2.97
C THR A 61 -3.52 2.69 -1.74
N ARG A 62 -3.34 1.36 -1.73
CA ARG A 62 -3.83 0.51 -0.65
C ARG A 62 -2.64 -0.21 -0.05
N MET A 63 -2.51 -0.17 1.26
CA MET A 63 -1.35 -0.75 1.96
C MET A 63 -1.63 -2.21 2.33
N LEU A 64 -0.65 -3.10 2.16
CA LEU A 64 -0.74 -4.48 2.68
C LEU A 64 -0.38 -4.50 4.18
N PRO A 65 -0.77 -5.57 4.90
CA PRO A 65 -0.67 -5.61 6.34
C PRO A 65 0.78 -5.60 6.77
N LEU A 66 0.98 -4.78 7.80
CA LEU A 66 2.16 -4.70 8.64
C LEU A 66 2.68 -6.08 9.02
N PRO A 67 3.99 -6.34 8.95
CA PRO A 67 4.57 -7.47 9.64
C PRO A 67 4.34 -7.22 11.14
N LEU A 68 3.51 -8.08 11.75
CA LEU A 68 3.06 -8.07 13.15
C LEU A 68 4.18 -8.20 14.21
N ILE A 69 5.43 -7.99 13.79
CA ILE A 69 6.65 -8.26 14.58
C ILE A 69 7.14 -6.99 15.28
N TYR A 70 6.67 -5.80 14.87
CA TYR A 70 7.09 -4.54 15.49
C TYR A 70 6.18 -4.15 16.68
N PRO A 71 6.75 -3.69 17.81
CA PRO A 71 5.95 -3.20 18.95
C PRO A 71 5.04 -2.02 18.59
N CYS A 72 5.31 -1.33 17.47
CA CYS A 72 4.51 -0.21 16.97
C CYS A 72 3.39 -0.60 15.99
N CYS A 73 3.16 -1.89 15.72
CA CYS A 73 2.14 -2.34 14.75
C CYS A 73 0.73 -1.80 15.05
N ILE A 74 0.34 -1.74 16.34
CA ILE A 74 -0.95 -1.19 16.77
C ILE A 74 -1.06 0.30 16.40
N GLN A 75 0.03 1.05 16.55
CA GLN A 75 0.07 2.48 16.26
C GLN A 75 0.00 2.74 14.75
N MET A 76 0.57 1.85 13.95
CA MET A 76 0.48 1.92 12.50
C MET A 76 -0.90 1.53 11.97
N GLN A 77 -1.58 0.54 12.57
CA GLN A 77 -2.97 0.23 12.21
C GLN A 77 -3.92 1.41 12.42
N LYS A 78 -3.65 2.28 13.40
CA LYS A 78 -4.44 3.51 13.63
C LYS A 78 -4.23 4.59 12.56
N ILE A 79 -3.21 4.47 11.70
CA ILE A 79 -2.90 5.44 10.64
C ILE A 79 -3.56 5.06 9.31
N ILE A 80 -3.83 3.77 9.10
CA ILE A 80 -4.38 3.18 7.87
C ILE A 80 -5.90 3.19 7.91
#